data_AF-A0A842TXN1-F1
#
_entry.id   AF-A0A842TXN1-F1
#
_cell.length_a   1.000
_cell.length_b   1.000
_cell.length_c   1.000
_cell.angle_alpha   90.00
_cell.angle_beta   90.00
_cell.angle_gamma   90.00
#
_symmetry.space_group_name_H-M   'P 1'
#
loop_
_entity.id
_entity.type
_entity.pdbx_description
1 polymer ?
#
loop_
_entity_poly.entity_id
_entity_poly.type
_entity_poly.pdbx_seq_one_letter_code
_entity_poly.pdbx_strand_id
1 'polypeptide(L)'
;MAKNEEFKSYILISVFALLILSIGFGMVNLAGYGNIAGRAYHYEQPTKVYGEVVPSLQDGAMISFKVDGLEIASAQLKDSRFGYDEKVAFKMDNPATSKKEGYAEGDSVDVYIEDIKIAEISYFNTVNEKDITIPASKRAEVSTAVAEALLCKSDWECSEWSRCENGGQTRECIDLNDCRLKGEKPIEKRACEEPVEYTEPAEEIPIAEEEIYGFGNIISVVAAIFVIAFVFIILKGSKKKKR
;
A
#
# COMPACT_ATOMS: atom_id res chain seq x y z
N MET A 1 -55.25 17.74 44.07
CA MET A 1 -53.89 18.34 44.09
C MET A 1 -52.77 17.34 44.37
N ALA A 2 -53.01 16.16 44.98
CA ALA A 2 -51.96 15.18 45.31
C ALA A 2 -51.28 14.46 44.12
N LYS A 3 -51.97 14.25 42.98
CA LYS A 3 -51.40 13.54 41.81
C LYS A 3 -50.27 14.30 41.09
N ASN A 4 -50.15 15.61 41.29
CA ASN A 4 -49.13 16.43 40.60
C ASN A 4 -47.77 16.35 41.30
N GLU A 5 -47.75 16.03 42.60
CA GLU A 5 -46.51 15.87 43.37
C GLU A 5 -45.86 14.51 43.12
N GLU A 6 -46.65 13.43 42.99
CA GLU A 6 -46.10 12.13 42.59
C GLU A 6 -45.53 12.14 41.17
N PHE A 7 -46.17 12.84 40.23
CA PHE A 7 -45.69 12.91 38.84
C PHE A 7 -44.36 13.68 38.73
N LYS A 8 -44.19 14.76 39.50
CA LYS A 8 -42.91 15.49 39.59
C LYS A 8 -41.82 14.62 40.21
N SER A 9 -42.14 13.83 41.22
CA SER A 9 -41.20 12.89 41.85
C SER A 9 -40.69 11.85 40.85
N TYR A 10 -41.58 11.26 40.04
CA TYR A 10 -41.18 10.32 38.98
C TYR A 10 -40.32 10.95 37.88
N ILE A 11 -40.62 12.19 37.47
CA ILE A 11 -39.79 12.92 36.50
C ILE A 11 -38.41 13.22 37.10
N LEU A 12 -38.34 13.64 38.36
CA LEU A 12 -37.06 13.94 39.00
C LEU A 12 -36.17 12.68 39.11
N ILE A 13 -36.76 11.55 39.51
CA ILE A 13 -36.06 10.26 39.62
C ILE A 13 -35.57 9.76 38.26
N SER A 14 -36.39 9.89 37.21
CA SER A 14 -36.00 9.46 35.85
C SER A 14 -34.91 10.34 35.22
N VAL A 15 -34.95 11.66 35.44
CA VAL A 15 -33.87 12.56 35.01
C VAL A 15 -32.56 12.26 35.75
N PHE A 16 -32.64 11.96 37.05
CA PHE A 16 -31.45 11.59 37.83
C PHE A 16 -30.86 10.24 37.39
N ALA A 17 -31.71 9.25 37.09
CA ALA A 17 -31.27 7.96 36.58
C ALA A 17 -30.60 8.07 35.20
N LEU A 18 -31.11 8.93 34.31
CA LEU A 18 -30.52 9.19 33.00
C LEU A 18 -29.18 9.95 33.10
N LEU A 19 -29.03 10.86 34.07
CA LEU A 19 -27.77 11.54 34.36
C LEU A 19 -26.71 10.58 34.91
N ILE A 20 -27.09 9.65 35.79
CA ILE A 20 -26.17 8.65 36.32
C ILE A 20 -25.73 7.68 35.20
N LEU A 21 -26.64 7.30 34.30
CA LEU A 21 -26.32 6.46 33.14
C LEU A 21 -25.40 7.16 32.13
N SER A 22 -25.59 8.46 31.88
CA SER A 22 -24.71 9.21 30.97
C SER A 22 -23.31 9.42 31.56
N ILE A 23 -23.20 9.69 32.87
CA ILE A 23 -21.92 9.78 33.57
C ILE A 23 -21.22 8.42 33.64
N GLY A 24 -21.97 7.33 33.87
CA GLY A 24 -21.46 5.96 33.85
C GLY A 24 -20.92 5.56 32.47
N PHE A 25 -21.62 5.89 31.39
CA PHE A 25 -21.16 5.64 30.02
C PHE A 25 -19.94 6.50 29.64
N GLY A 26 -19.83 7.71 30.21
CA GLY A 26 -18.64 8.56 30.08
C GLY A 26 -17.41 7.98 30.77
N MET A 27 -17.57 7.36 31.96
CA MET A 27 -16.45 6.78 32.71
C MET A 27 -16.00 5.41 32.19
N VAL A 28 -16.90 4.59 31.63
CA VAL A 28 -16.52 3.34 30.95
C VAL A 28 -15.71 3.62 29.67
N ASN A 29 -15.93 4.76 29.01
CA ASN A 29 -15.10 5.19 27.88
C ASN A 29 -13.77 5.86 28.29
N LEU A 30 -13.57 6.25 29.55
CA LEU A 30 -12.29 6.81 30.01
C LEU A 30 -11.34 5.75 30.56
N ALA A 31 -11.85 4.65 31.11
CA ALA A 31 -11.03 3.54 31.60
C ALA A 31 -10.47 2.63 30.48
N GLY A 32 -10.98 2.75 29.24
CA GLY A 32 -10.41 2.13 28.04
C GLY A 32 -9.25 2.93 27.40
N TYR A 33 -9.00 4.16 27.86
CA TYR A 33 -7.92 5.05 27.40
C TYR A 33 -6.82 5.24 28.46
N GLY A 34 -6.68 4.29 29.37
CA GLY A 34 -5.49 4.15 30.20
C GLY A 34 -4.32 3.74 29.31
N ASN A 35 -3.59 4.73 28.78
CA ASN A 35 -2.34 4.58 28.06
C ASN A 35 -1.37 3.69 28.84
N ILE A 36 -1.34 2.40 28.52
CA ILE A 36 -0.19 1.56 28.81
C ILE A 36 0.87 2.01 27.82
N ALA A 37 1.83 2.81 28.30
CA ALA A 37 3.04 3.18 27.58
C ALA A 37 3.92 1.94 27.37
N GLY A 38 3.46 0.98 26.56
CA GLY A 38 4.34 0.28 25.66
C GLY A 38 4.48 1.21 24.47
N ARG A 39 5.69 1.68 24.16
CA ARG A 39 5.98 2.16 22.80
C ARG A 39 5.69 0.97 21.88
N ALA A 40 4.48 0.90 21.35
CA ALA A 40 4.24 0.15 20.14
C ALA A 40 5.19 0.77 19.13
N TYR A 41 6.25 0.05 18.77
CA TYR A 41 7.04 0.40 17.61
C TYR A 41 6.04 0.41 16.45
N HIS A 42 5.60 1.61 16.06
CA HIS A 42 4.94 1.78 14.79
C HIS A 42 5.98 1.33 13.77
N TYR A 43 5.81 0.11 13.25
CA TYR A 43 6.58 -0.38 12.13
C TYR A 43 6.14 0.47 10.95
N GLU A 44 6.81 1.61 10.77
CA GLU A 44 6.59 2.47 9.62
C GLU A 44 6.74 1.60 8.37
N GLN A 45 5.81 1.75 7.42
CA GLN A 45 5.92 1.01 6.18
C GLN A 45 7.24 1.40 5.49
N PRO A 46 7.94 0.46 4.83
CA PRO A 46 9.20 0.77 4.18
C PRO A 46 8.97 1.89 3.17
N THR A 47 9.82 2.92 3.25
CA THR A 47 9.82 4.00 2.28
C THR A 47 9.97 3.42 0.87
N LYS A 48 9.05 3.80 -0.01
CA LYS A 48 9.10 3.45 -1.43
C LYS A 48 9.46 4.68 -2.26
N VAL A 49 10.45 4.56 -3.14
CA VAL A 49 10.89 5.65 -4.02
C VAL A 49 10.76 5.26 -5.49
N TYR A 50 10.43 6.24 -6.31
CA TYR A 50 10.40 6.15 -7.77
C TYR A 50 10.67 7.54 -8.35
N GLY A 51 11.06 7.63 -9.62
CA GLY A 51 11.32 8.93 -10.27
C GLY A 51 12.10 8.80 -11.56
N GLU A 52 12.44 9.95 -12.14
CA GLU A 52 13.25 10.06 -13.35
C GLU A 52 14.70 10.49 -13.04
N VAL A 53 15.65 9.98 -13.82
CA VAL A 53 17.04 10.42 -13.80
C VAL A 53 17.29 11.38 -14.97
N VAL A 54 17.83 12.56 -14.65
CA VAL A 54 18.05 13.65 -15.61
C VAL A 54 19.53 14.05 -15.65
N PRO A 55 20.19 14.13 -16.82
CA PRO A 55 19.66 13.82 -18.15
C PRO A 55 19.44 12.32 -18.35
N SER A 56 18.67 11.99 -19.40
CA SER A 56 18.38 10.61 -19.78
C SER A 56 19.65 9.78 -19.94
N LEU A 57 19.60 8.58 -19.38
CA LEU A 57 20.62 7.55 -19.46
C LEU A 57 20.12 6.37 -20.28
N GLN A 58 21.06 5.54 -20.74
CA GLN A 58 20.72 4.29 -21.41
C GLN A 58 20.04 3.32 -20.44
N ASP A 59 19.16 2.49 -20.98
CA ASP A 59 18.44 1.47 -20.22
C ASP A 59 19.39 0.46 -19.58
N GLY A 60 18.97 -0.07 -18.43
CA GLY A 60 19.73 -1.01 -17.62
C GLY A 60 20.63 -0.36 -16.58
N ALA A 61 20.98 0.94 -16.73
CA ALA A 61 21.84 1.65 -15.78
C ALA A 61 21.39 1.43 -14.32
N MET A 62 22.34 1.13 -13.43
CA MET A 62 22.07 0.85 -12.03
C MET A 62 22.03 2.13 -11.21
N ILE A 63 20.90 2.38 -10.55
CA ILE A 63 20.79 3.35 -9.45
C ILE A 63 20.83 2.60 -8.12
N SER A 64 21.65 3.08 -7.18
CA SER A 64 21.72 2.53 -5.81
C SER A 64 21.64 3.63 -4.76
N PHE A 65 21.09 3.26 -3.61
CA PHE A 65 20.85 4.12 -2.47
C PHE A 65 21.63 3.55 -1.29
N LYS A 66 22.48 4.37 -0.68
CA LYS A 66 23.36 3.94 0.41
C LYS A 66 23.26 4.87 1.61
N VAL A 67 23.38 4.31 2.81
CA VAL A 67 23.48 5.03 4.08
C VAL A 67 24.77 4.57 4.75
N ASP A 68 25.66 5.51 5.08
CA ASP A 68 26.97 5.19 5.66
C ASP A 68 27.76 4.11 4.89
N GLY A 69 27.60 4.10 3.56
CA GLY A 69 28.21 3.11 2.65
C GLY A 69 27.48 1.76 2.55
N LEU A 70 26.46 1.50 3.38
CA LEU A 70 25.61 0.32 3.27
C LEU A 70 24.56 0.53 2.17
N GLU A 71 24.52 -0.37 1.19
CA GLU A 71 23.43 -0.38 0.20
C GLU A 71 22.11 -0.83 0.84
N ILE A 72 21.12 0.06 0.78
CA ILE A 72 19.78 -0.16 1.37
C ILE A 72 18.72 -0.45 0.30
N ALA A 73 18.99 -0.10 -0.95
CA ALA A 73 18.18 -0.43 -2.12
C ALA A 73 18.94 -0.14 -3.42
N SER A 74 18.53 -0.82 -4.49
CA SER A 74 19.01 -0.56 -5.84
C SER A 74 17.94 -0.94 -6.87
N ALA A 75 18.05 -0.37 -8.07
CA ALA A 75 17.18 -0.68 -9.19
C ALA A 75 17.90 -0.42 -10.53
N GLN A 76 17.44 -1.08 -11.58
CA GLN A 76 17.80 -0.76 -12.95
C GLN A 76 16.89 0.34 -13.49
N LEU A 77 17.46 1.25 -14.28
CA LEU A 77 16.72 2.27 -15.00
C LEU A 77 16.06 1.66 -16.25
N LYS A 78 14.85 2.13 -16.55
CA LYS A 78 14.12 1.83 -17.79
C LYS A 78 13.46 3.11 -18.28
N ASP A 79 13.75 3.51 -19.51
CA ASP A 79 13.46 4.85 -20.04
C ASP A 79 13.93 5.95 -19.09
N SER A 80 15.13 5.79 -18.51
CA SER A 80 15.68 6.71 -17.47
C SER A 80 14.83 6.85 -16.20
N ARG A 81 13.89 5.94 -15.95
CA ARG A 81 13.04 5.92 -14.74
C ARG A 81 13.39 4.75 -13.84
N PHE A 82 13.20 4.93 -12.53
CA PHE A 82 13.30 3.87 -11.53
C PHE A 82 12.02 3.77 -10.70
N GLY A 83 11.72 2.59 -10.18
CA GLY A 83 10.62 2.39 -9.22
C GLY A 83 9.19 2.43 -9.79
N TYR A 84 9.01 2.49 -11.12
CA TYR A 84 7.67 2.50 -11.74
C TYR A 84 7.09 1.09 -11.96
N ASP A 85 7.91 0.11 -12.38
CA ASP A 85 7.48 -1.29 -12.54
C ASP A 85 7.36 -1.99 -11.16
N GLU A 86 8.43 -1.91 -10.37
CA GLU A 86 8.45 -2.32 -8.96
C GLU A 86 9.06 -1.19 -8.12
N LYS A 87 8.25 -0.62 -7.21
CA LYS A 87 8.70 0.50 -6.37
C LYS A 87 9.92 0.09 -5.55
N VAL A 88 10.95 0.93 -5.56
CA VAL A 88 12.19 0.68 -4.83
C VAL A 88 11.93 0.87 -3.34
N ALA A 89 11.90 -0.23 -2.59
CA ALA A 89 11.67 -0.21 -1.14
C ALA A 89 13.00 -0.13 -0.39
N PHE A 90 13.14 0.88 0.48
CA PHE A 90 14.33 1.00 1.30
C PHE A 90 14.28 0.03 2.47
N LYS A 91 15.37 -0.72 2.65
CA LYS A 91 15.54 -1.57 3.82
C LYS A 91 15.62 -0.69 5.07
N MET A 92 14.73 -0.93 6.03
CA MET A 92 14.71 -0.21 7.30
C MET A 92 15.70 -0.81 8.30
N ASP A 93 16.30 0.05 9.10
CA ASP A 93 17.16 -0.35 10.20
C ASP A 93 16.35 -0.95 11.35
N ASN A 94 16.87 -1.99 11.98
CA ASN A 94 16.21 -2.61 13.13
C ASN A 94 16.76 -2.00 14.43
N PRO A 95 15.99 -1.17 15.16
CA PRO A 95 16.47 -0.51 16.37
C PRO A 95 16.79 -1.49 17.52
N ALA A 96 16.40 -2.76 17.41
CA ALA A 96 16.73 -3.79 18.39
C ALA A 96 18.14 -4.38 18.20
N THR A 97 18.80 -4.14 17.06
CA THR A 97 20.16 -4.61 16.81
C THR A 97 21.17 -3.47 16.96
N SER A 98 22.39 -3.79 17.34
CA SER A 98 23.49 -2.81 17.41
C SER A 98 24.17 -2.58 16.06
N LYS A 99 23.69 -3.24 14.98
CA LYS A 99 24.28 -3.19 13.66
C LYS A 99 23.40 -2.32 12.77
N LYS A 100 24.03 -1.39 12.04
CA LYS A 100 23.36 -0.64 10.98
C LYS A 100 23.06 -1.60 9.83
N GLU A 101 21.79 -1.92 9.62
CA GLU A 101 21.32 -2.88 8.64
C GLU A 101 20.39 -2.27 7.59
N GLY A 102 20.01 -1.01 7.78
CA GLY A 102 19.15 -0.25 6.86
C GLY A 102 19.13 1.25 7.17
N TYR A 103 18.15 1.94 6.60
CA TYR A 103 17.86 3.35 6.84
C TYR A 103 17.02 3.55 8.10
N ALA A 104 17.32 4.61 8.85
CA ALA A 104 16.57 5.08 10.00
C ALA A 104 16.21 6.57 9.81
N GLU A 105 15.24 7.03 10.60
CA GLU A 105 14.86 8.44 10.61
C GLU A 105 16.06 9.34 10.92
N GLY A 106 16.28 10.35 10.08
CA GLY A 106 17.39 11.30 10.20
C GLY A 106 18.62 10.98 9.38
N ASP A 107 18.72 9.79 8.77
CA ASP A 107 19.84 9.46 7.90
C ASP A 107 19.82 10.28 6.59
N SER A 108 21.01 10.59 6.08
CA SER A 108 21.20 11.01 4.69
C SER A 108 21.35 9.77 3.80
N VAL A 109 20.66 9.77 2.66
CA VAL A 109 20.80 8.73 1.64
C VAL A 109 21.65 9.24 0.50
N ASP A 110 22.77 8.59 0.29
CA ASP A 110 23.63 8.81 -0.86
C ASP A 110 23.06 8.09 -2.07
N VAL A 111 22.93 8.81 -3.18
CA VAL A 111 22.47 8.26 -4.46
C VAL A 111 23.67 8.05 -5.35
N TYR A 112 23.76 6.86 -5.92
CA TYR A 112 24.79 6.45 -6.84
C TYR A 112 24.18 6.03 -8.18
N ILE A 113 24.89 6.32 -9.26
CA ILE A 113 24.64 5.72 -10.58
C ILE A 113 25.94 5.03 -11.00
N GLU A 114 25.89 3.74 -11.30
CA GLU A 114 27.08 2.94 -11.65
C GLU A 114 28.25 3.15 -10.66
N ASP A 115 27.97 3.08 -9.36
CA ASP A 115 28.92 3.31 -8.25
C ASP A 115 29.50 4.73 -8.12
N ILE A 116 28.99 5.70 -8.88
CA ILE A 116 29.39 7.11 -8.76
C ILE A 116 28.38 7.85 -7.89
N LYS A 117 28.81 8.38 -6.74
CA LYS A 117 27.97 9.25 -5.89
C LYS A 117 27.61 10.52 -6.67
N ILE A 118 26.33 10.73 -6.92
CA ILE A 118 25.81 11.89 -7.68
C ILE A 118 25.01 12.86 -6.83
N ALA A 119 24.41 12.39 -5.74
CA ALA A 119 23.56 13.20 -4.87
C ALA A 119 23.56 12.65 -3.45
N GLU A 120 23.13 13.50 -2.53
CA GLU A 120 22.79 13.15 -1.17
C GLU A 120 21.40 13.73 -0.89
N ILE A 121 20.49 12.89 -0.42
CA ILE A 121 19.09 13.25 -0.20
C ILE A 121 18.69 12.87 1.21
N SER A 122 18.12 13.83 1.93
CA SER A 122 17.60 13.63 3.28
C SER A 122 16.10 13.35 3.25
N TYR A 123 15.64 12.47 4.13
CA TYR A 123 14.22 12.24 4.47
C TYR A 123 13.29 11.84 3.33
N PHE A 124 12.52 10.78 3.59
CA PHE A 124 11.48 10.30 2.69
C PHE A 124 10.24 9.95 3.54
N ASN A 125 9.08 10.53 3.22
CA ASN A 125 7.79 10.04 3.72
C ASN A 125 7.46 8.65 3.12
N THR A 126 6.32 8.04 3.51
CA THR A 126 5.95 6.65 3.15
C THR A 126 6.08 6.26 1.68
N VAL A 127 5.81 7.16 0.72
CA VAL A 127 6.10 6.97 -0.71
C VAL A 127 6.47 8.34 -1.29
N ASN A 128 7.62 8.48 -1.97
CA ASN A 128 7.99 9.75 -2.62
C ASN A 128 8.45 9.53 -4.06
N GLU A 129 7.87 10.34 -4.94
CA GLU A 129 8.43 10.62 -6.25
C GLU A 129 9.66 11.52 -6.07
N LYS A 130 10.80 11.11 -6.59
CA LYS A 130 12.06 11.82 -6.46
C LYS A 130 12.86 11.76 -7.74
N ASP A 131 12.81 12.84 -8.50
CA ASP A 131 13.68 12.99 -9.65
C ASP A 131 15.12 13.25 -9.21
N ILE A 132 16.04 12.63 -9.93
CA ILE A 132 17.46 12.60 -9.64
C ILE A 132 18.20 13.33 -10.76
N THR A 133 18.66 14.54 -10.46
CA THR A 133 19.45 15.33 -11.40
C THR A 133 20.93 15.04 -11.23
N ILE A 134 21.57 14.52 -12.27
CA ILE A 134 23.02 14.32 -12.32
C ILE A 134 23.71 15.68 -12.44
N PRO A 135 24.56 16.05 -11.46
CA PRO A 135 25.31 17.30 -11.52
C PRO A 135 26.18 17.38 -12.78
N ALA A 136 26.30 18.56 -13.38
CA ALA A 136 27.08 18.75 -14.60
C ALA A 136 28.53 18.23 -14.48
N SER A 137 29.14 18.37 -13.29
CA SER A 137 30.47 17.87 -12.98
C SER A 137 30.61 16.35 -13.02
N LYS A 138 29.51 15.60 -12.87
CA LYS A 138 29.48 14.13 -12.84
C LYS A 138 28.95 13.48 -14.11
N ARG A 139 28.31 14.23 -15.01
CA ARG A 139 27.67 13.68 -16.22
C ARG A 139 28.61 12.88 -17.11
N ALA A 140 29.83 13.38 -17.35
CA ALA A 140 30.80 12.68 -18.19
C ALA A 140 31.26 11.36 -17.56
N GLU A 141 31.57 11.38 -16.27
CA GLU A 141 31.97 10.20 -15.49
C GLU A 141 30.87 9.14 -15.48
N VAL A 142 29.62 9.54 -15.21
CA VAL A 142 28.46 8.64 -15.24
C VAL A 142 28.21 8.09 -16.64
N SER A 143 28.27 8.93 -17.68
CA SER A 143 28.07 8.48 -19.05
C SER A 143 29.11 7.45 -19.49
N THR A 144 30.37 7.61 -19.06
CA THR A 144 31.44 6.64 -19.34
C THR A 144 31.19 5.34 -18.57
N ALA A 145 30.85 5.41 -17.28
CA ALA A 145 30.58 4.22 -16.48
C ALA A 145 29.40 3.39 -17.03
N VAL A 146 28.31 4.05 -17.42
CA VAL A 146 27.17 3.38 -18.07
C VAL A 146 27.59 2.74 -19.40
N ALA A 147 28.39 3.43 -20.21
CA ALA A 147 28.88 2.89 -21.47
C ALA A 147 29.82 1.69 -21.29
N GLU A 148 30.72 1.73 -20.30
CA GLU A 148 31.60 0.61 -19.96
C GLU A 148 30.80 -0.60 -19.48
N ALA A 149 29.78 -0.36 -18.67
CA ALA A 149 28.95 -1.43 -18.16
C ALA A 149 28.12 -2.09 -19.28
N LEU A 150 27.77 -1.36 -20.36
CA LEU A 150 27.10 -1.90 -21.56
C LEU A 150 28.00 -2.75 -22.45
N LEU A 151 29.33 -2.56 -22.38
CA LEU A 151 30.27 -3.42 -23.09
C LEU A 151 30.36 -4.80 -22.45
N CYS A 152 29.98 -4.92 -21.17
CA CYS A 152 29.85 -6.20 -20.51
C CYS A 152 28.51 -6.84 -20.89
N LYS A 153 28.58 -7.84 -21.78
CA LYS A 153 27.40 -8.63 -22.14
C LYS A 153 27.18 -9.71 -21.08
N SER A 154 26.09 -9.62 -20.32
CA SER A 154 25.69 -10.70 -19.41
C SER A 154 25.58 -12.02 -20.16
N ASP A 155 26.17 -13.07 -19.58
CA ASP A 155 26.08 -14.44 -20.07
C ASP A 155 25.31 -15.26 -19.05
N TRP A 156 24.01 -15.36 -19.24
CA TRP A 156 23.11 -15.93 -18.27
C TRP A 156 23.05 -17.45 -18.38
N GLU A 157 23.45 -18.14 -17.33
CA GLU A 157 23.19 -19.57 -17.12
C GLU A 157 22.07 -19.71 -16.10
N CYS A 158 20.99 -20.39 -16.48
CA CYS A 158 19.86 -20.64 -15.59
C CYS A 158 19.75 -22.12 -15.24
N SER A 159 19.39 -22.41 -13.98
CA SER A 159 18.98 -23.74 -13.55
C SER A 159 17.71 -24.18 -14.28
N GLU A 160 17.46 -25.49 -14.23
CA GLU A 160 16.15 -26.03 -14.58
C GLU A 160 15.04 -25.40 -13.73
N TRP A 161 13.83 -25.34 -14.30
CA TRP A 161 12.65 -24.91 -13.54
C TRP A 161 12.35 -25.89 -12.41
N SER A 162 12.03 -25.36 -11.24
CA SER A 162 11.55 -26.13 -10.10
C SER A 162 10.28 -26.89 -10.46
N ARG A 163 9.92 -27.85 -9.61
CA ARG A 163 8.60 -28.48 -9.64
C ARG A 163 7.54 -27.39 -9.50
N CYS A 164 6.35 -27.63 -10.06
CA CYS A 164 5.21 -26.77 -9.82
C CYS A 164 4.80 -26.85 -8.34
N GLU A 165 4.89 -25.75 -7.61
CA GLU A 165 4.47 -25.64 -6.22
C GLU A 165 3.54 -24.45 -6.07
N ASN A 166 2.33 -24.68 -5.53
CA ASN A 166 1.30 -23.64 -5.36
C ASN A 166 1.00 -22.84 -6.65
N GLY A 167 1.05 -23.48 -7.82
CA GLY A 167 0.79 -22.84 -9.12
C GLY A 167 1.95 -22.02 -9.69
N GLY A 168 3.12 -22.01 -9.04
CA GLY A 168 4.32 -21.35 -9.52
C GLY A 168 5.50 -22.30 -9.71
N GLN A 169 6.39 -21.94 -10.64
CA GLN A 169 7.73 -22.51 -10.77
C GLN A 169 8.76 -21.40 -10.60
N THR A 170 9.90 -21.78 -10.04
CA THR A 170 11.05 -20.89 -9.85
C THR A 170 12.30 -21.48 -10.47
N ARG A 171 13.25 -20.64 -10.86
CA ARG A 171 14.61 -21.06 -11.24
C ARG A 171 15.60 -19.99 -10.80
N GLU A 172 16.88 -20.35 -10.79
CA GLU A 172 17.96 -19.42 -10.49
C GLU A 172 18.76 -19.15 -11.77
N CYS A 173 19.05 -17.88 -12.05
CA CYS A 173 19.88 -17.46 -13.17
C CYS A 173 21.12 -16.72 -12.65
N ILE A 174 22.29 -17.21 -13.01
CA ILE A 174 23.61 -16.62 -12.71
C ILE A 174 24.19 -15.98 -13.97
N ASP A 175 24.84 -14.83 -13.81
CA ASP A 175 25.56 -14.17 -14.90
C ASP A 175 27.03 -14.62 -14.83
N LEU A 176 27.46 -15.45 -15.77
CA LEU A 176 28.81 -16.03 -15.83
C LEU A 176 29.90 -14.97 -16.07
N ASN A 177 29.54 -13.85 -16.69
CA ASN A 177 30.46 -12.74 -16.92
C ASN A 177 30.50 -11.73 -15.77
N ASP A 178 29.65 -11.93 -14.75
CA ASP A 178 29.49 -11.05 -13.59
C ASP A 178 29.37 -9.56 -13.99
N CYS A 179 28.55 -9.30 -15.01
CA CYS A 179 28.36 -7.95 -15.51
C CYS A 179 27.56 -7.10 -14.51
N ARG A 180 27.98 -5.83 -14.36
CA ARG A 180 27.31 -4.85 -13.51
C ARG A 180 25.94 -4.48 -14.06
N LEU A 181 25.88 -4.21 -15.36
CA LEU A 181 24.62 -4.19 -16.10
C LEU A 181 24.17 -5.62 -16.28
N LYS A 182 23.29 -6.04 -15.39
CA LYS A 182 22.43 -7.19 -15.61
C LYS A 182 21.63 -6.82 -16.85
N GLY A 183 21.93 -7.42 -18.01
CA GLY A 183 21.11 -7.23 -19.21
C GLY A 183 19.67 -7.70 -18.99
N GLU A 184 18.96 -8.09 -20.05
CA GLU A 184 17.65 -8.74 -19.89
C GLU A 184 17.80 -10.07 -19.11
N LYS A 185 17.69 -9.99 -17.77
CA LYS A 185 17.79 -11.15 -16.89
C LYS A 185 16.67 -12.11 -17.27
N PRO A 186 16.95 -13.40 -17.55
CA PRO A 186 15.91 -14.35 -17.86
C PRO A 186 14.91 -14.48 -16.70
N ILE A 187 13.63 -14.68 -17.02
CA ILE A 187 12.58 -14.81 -16.00
C ILE A 187 12.91 -15.91 -14.99
N GLU A 188 12.77 -15.65 -13.69
CA GLU A 188 13.04 -16.62 -12.63
C GLU A 188 11.79 -17.15 -11.95
N LYS A 189 10.62 -16.61 -12.29
CA LYS A 189 9.32 -17.02 -11.77
C LYS A 189 8.34 -17.09 -12.93
N ARG A 190 7.58 -18.18 -12.99
CA ARG A 190 6.47 -18.34 -13.95
C ARG A 190 5.33 -19.11 -13.32
N ALA A 191 4.12 -18.90 -13.84
CA ALA A 191 3.00 -19.77 -13.54
C ALA A 191 3.26 -21.17 -14.12
N CYS A 192 2.67 -22.19 -13.49
CA CYS A 192 2.68 -23.53 -14.07
C CYS A 192 1.87 -23.55 -15.36
N GLU A 193 2.34 -24.31 -16.32
CA GLU A 193 1.58 -24.59 -17.54
C GLU A 193 0.47 -25.57 -17.15
N GLU A 194 -0.75 -25.05 -16.99
CA GLU A 194 -1.90 -25.94 -16.80
C GLU A 194 -2.09 -26.74 -18.08
N PRO A 195 -2.36 -28.06 -17.99
CA PRO A 195 -2.74 -28.82 -19.16
C PRO A 195 -4.01 -28.19 -19.72
N VAL A 196 -3.91 -27.55 -20.89
CA VAL A 196 -5.07 -27.18 -21.68
C VAL A 196 -5.80 -28.46 -22.02
N GLU A 197 -6.83 -28.76 -21.22
CA GLU A 197 -7.81 -29.76 -21.57
C GLU A 197 -8.50 -29.21 -22.81
N TYR A 198 -8.15 -29.75 -23.98
CA TYR A 198 -8.83 -29.43 -25.23
C TYR A 198 -10.28 -29.93 -25.11
N THR A 199 -11.14 -29.11 -24.51
CA THR A 199 -12.57 -29.29 -24.68
C THR A 199 -12.87 -28.93 -26.13
N GLU A 200 -13.21 -29.94 -26.93
CA GLU A 200 -13.82 -29.76 -28.24
C GLU A 200 -14.92 -28.68 -28.12
N PRO A 201 -14.94 -27.64 -28.98
CA PRO A 201 -15.86 -26.53 -28.83
C PRO A 201 -17.30 -27.04 -28.76
N ALA A 202 -17.94 -26.85 -27.60
CA ALA A 202 -19.36 -27.16 -27.46
C ALA A 202 -20.14 -26.31 -28.47
N GLU A 203 -20.99 -26.96 -29.26
CA GLU A 203 -21.95 -26.27 -30.14
C GLU A 203 -22.66 -25.17 -29.34
N GLU A 204 -22.61 -23.94 -29.86
CA GLU A 204 -23.29 -22.79 -29.27
C GLU A 204 -24.81 -23.06 -29.25
N ILE A 205 -25.36 -23.32 -28.06
CA ILE A 205 -26.81 -23.26 -27.86
C ILE A 205 -27.18 -21.78 -27.78
N PRO A 206 -28.13 -21.27 -28.58
CA PRO A 206 -28.57 -19.89 -28.51
C PRO A 206 -29.18 -19.61 -27.14
N ILE A 207 -28.54 -18.70 -26.40
CA ILE A 207 -29.04 -18.18 -25.12
C ILE A 207 -30.22 -17.26 -25.42
N ALA A 208 -31.40 -17.64 -24.92
CA ALA A 208 -32.55 -16.75 -24.89
C ALA A 208 -32.29 -15.65 -23.85
N GLU A 209 -32.40 -14.40 -24.29
CA GLU A 209 -32.25 -13.21 -23.45
C GLU A 209 -33.41 -13.15 -22.44
N GLU A 210 -33.16 -13.47 -21.17
CA GLU A 210 -34.11 -13.16 -20.10
C GLU A 210 -33.84 -11.75 -19.56
N GLU A 211 -34.82 -10.86 -19.75
CA GLU A 211 -34.80 -9.50 -19.23
C GLU A 211 -34.84 -9.49 -17.69
N ILE A 212 -33.78 -8.97 -17.06
CA ILE A 212 -33.71 -8.79 -15.61
C ILE A 212 -34.57 -7.58 -15.21
N TYR A 213 -35.79 -7.86 -14.76
CA TYR A 213 -36.74 -6.88 -14.26
C TYR A 213 -36.43 -6.47 -12.80
N GLY A 214 -35.84 -5.29 -12.62
CA GLY A 214 -36.26 -4.33 -11.59
C GLY A 214 -35.89 -4.54 -10.11
N PHE A 215 -34.68 -4.15 -9.70
CA PHE A 215 -34.35 -3.86 -8.28
C PHE A 215 -34.59 -2.40 -7.86
N GLY A 216 -34.94 -1.50 -8.79
CA GLY A 216 -35.15 -0.07 -8.50
C GLY A 216 -36.41 0.26 -7.68
N ASN A 217 -37.39 -0.64 -7.59
CA ASN A 217 -38.69 -0.36 -6.99
C ASN A 217 -38.79 -0.67 -5.49
N ILE A 218 -37.87 -1.47 -4.93
CA ILE A 218 -37.97 -1.90 -3.52
C ILE A 218 -37.58 -0.75 -2.57
N ILE A 219 -36.62 0.08 -2.94
CA ILE A 219 -36.15 1.21 -2.11
C ILE A 219 -37.25 2.29 -1.97
N SER A 220 -38.03 2.53 -3.02
CA SER A 220 -39.12 3.51 -3.02
C SER A 220 -40.29 3.11 -2.09
N VAL A 221 -40.63 1.82 -2.06
CA VAL A 221 -41.71 1.31 -1.20
C VAL A 221 -41.34 1.38 0.29
N VAL A 222 -40.10 1.06 0.64
CA VAL A 222 -39.62 1.14 2.03
C VAL A 222 -39.62 2.58 2.53
N ALA A 223 -39.15 3.54 1.71
CA ALA A 223 -39.17 4.96 2.05
C ALA A 223 -40.62 5.47 2.28
N ALA A 224 -41.58 5.07 1.44
CA ALA A 224 -42.98 5.45 1.60
C ALA A 224 -43.59 4.95 2.91
N ILE A 225 -43.27 3.72 3.32
CA ILE A 225 -43.75 3.14 4.59
C ILE A 225 -43.22 3.94 5.79
N PHE A 226 -41.93 4.33 5.78
CA PHE A 226 -41.36 5.15 6.84
C PHE A 226 -42.00 6.54 6.95
N VAL A 227 -42.30 7.18 5.82
CA VAL A 227 -42.99 8.48 5.80
C VAL A 227 -44.40 8.36 6.37
N ILE A 228 -45.16 7.32 5.98
CA ILE A 228 -46.51 7.09 6.49
C ILE A 228 -46.49 6.85 8.01
N ALA A 229 -45.56 6.02 8.51
CA ALA A 229 -45.40 5.77 9.94
C ALA A 229 -45.08 7.06 10.71
N PHE A 230 -44.19 7.90 10.17
CA PHE A 230 -43.83 9.19 10.78
C PHE A 230 -45.02 10.16 10.84
N VAL A 231 -45.82 10.24 9.77
CA VAL A 231 -47.06 11.05 9.75
C VAL A 231 -48.06 10.55 10.80
N PHE A 232 -48.24 9.24 10.95
CA PHE A 232 -49.12 8.68 11.99
C PHE A 232 -48.66 9.00 13.41
N ILE A 233 -47.35 9.03 13.66
CA ILE A 233 -46.76 9.42 14.94
C ILE A 233 -47.06 10.90 15.23
N ILE A 234 -46.89 11.79 14.25
CA ILE A 234 -47.21 13.22 14.39
C ILE A 234 -48.71 13.44 14.64
N LEU A 235 -49.58 12.74 13.91
CA LEU A 235 -51.04 12.86 14.06
C LEU A 235 -51.55 12.31 15.40
N LYS A 236 -50.91 11.27 15.96
CA LYS A 236 -51.20 10.81 17.33
C LYS A 236 -50.66 11.77 18.40
N GLY A 237 -49.50 12.38 18.16
CA GLY A 237 -48.91 13.39 19.04
C GLY A 237 -49.75 14.66 19.16
N SER A 238 -50.35 15.13 18.06
CA SER A 238 -51.17 16.36 18.05
C SER A 238 -52.49 16.20 18.82
N LYS A 239 -53.07 14.99 18.87
CA LYS A 239 -54.31 14.72 19.62
C LYS A 239 -54.11 14.71 21.15
N LYS A 240 -52.89 14.51 21.65
CA LYS A 240 -52.61 14.51 23.10
C LYS A 240 -52.44 15.90 23.72
N LYS A 241 -52.38 16.98 22.92
CA LYS A 241 -52.15 18.35 23.41
C LYS A 241 -53.43 19.19 23.60
N LYS A 242 -54.61 18.60 23.39
CA LYS A 242 -55.91 19.19 23.73
C LYS A 242 -56.62 18.33 24.79
N ARG A 243 -56.10 18.34 26.01
CA ARG A 243 -56.85 18.12 27.25
C ARG A 243 -56.02 18.61 28.44
#